data_AF-A0A132I0S4-F1
#
_entry.id   AF-A0A132I0S4-F1
#
_cell.length_a   1.000
_cell.length_b   1.000
_cell.length_c   1.000
_cell.angle_alpha   90.00
_cell.angle_beta   90.00
_cell.angle_gamma   90.00
#
_symmetry.space_group_name_H-M   'P 1'
#
loop_
_entity.id
_entity.type
_entity.pdbx_description
1 polymer ?
#
loop_
_entity_poly.entity_id
_entity_poly.type
_entity_poly.pdbx_seq_one_letter_code
_entity_poly.pdbx_strand_id
1 'polypeptide(L)'
;MESALWESCNKLRGAVEPAEYKHVVLSLIFLKYAGDRFEQRQQELIAQGLKEYVDQVEFYTAENVFYLPPKCRWAYIMENAKQPNIFQIIDDALVDIEKKNKQLEGALPYNYYSNLGLDKTKFASLLDEINKLDTVADTENDLIGRVYEYFLGKFAIAEGKGKGEYYTPKSIVNLIAELIEPYDGKIYDPCCGSGGMFVQSMKFVKAHHGNMKNVSVYGQENTNTTFKLARMNLAIRGISADIRQGDTFHNDHHPDLKADYIMANPPFNQKDWRETNQLTQDGRWDGYDTPPTSNANYGWILNIFSKLSTRGVAGFLLANGALSADGTELAIRRKLIENDKVEAIIILPRNMFYSTDISVTLWILNNNKKARVETKNGEEVHYRDREGEVLFIDLRQKGEPFEKKYIQFSPEQIREIADTYHNWQRAGYEQTYHNEPEYCYSATRNEIAQKGYSLVPSKYIEFRNRDEQIDFDAKMRELQTDLRDLFQQEEESTKELKSLFEKLGYKI
;
A
#
# COMPACT_ATOMS: atom_id res chain seq x y z
N MET A 1 -14.86 12.91 9.18
CA MET A 1 -15.93 11.96 9.60
C MET A 1 -15.32 10.62 9.99
N GLU A 2 -14.45 10.09 9.14
CA GLU A 2 -13.67 8.85 9.25
C GLU A 2 -12.99 8.69 10.62
N SER A 3 -12.34 9.75 11.11
CA SER A 3 -11.71 9.72 12.44
C SER A 3 -12.72 9.54 13.58
N ALA A 4 -13.89 10.18 13.53
CA ALA A 4 -14.89 10.05 14.57
C ALA A 4 -15.49 8.63 14.57
N LEU A 5 -15.78 8.10 13.38
CA LEU A 5 -16.25 6.73 13.21
C LEU A 5 -15.24 5.70 13.72
N TRP A 6 -13.96 5.86 13.38
CA TRP A 6 -12.88 5.01 13.87
C TRP A 6 -12.81 4.99 15.39
N GLU A 7 -12.84 6.17 16.04
CA GLU A 7 -12.81 6.26 17.50
C GLU A 7 -14.02 5.58 18.13
N SER A 8 -15.21 5.73 17.55
CA SER A 8 -16.42 5.03 17.99
C SER A 8 -16.27 3.51 17.87
N CYS A 9 -15.91 2.99 16.69
CA CYS A 9 -15.76 1.55 16.46
C CYS A 9 -14.65 0.96 17.34
N ASN A 10 -13.50 1.62 17.46
CA ASN A 10 -12.37 1.11 18.24
C ASN A 10 -12.71 0.98 19.75
N LYS A 11 -13.54 1.87 20.30
CA LYS A 11 -14.04 1.75 21.69
C LYS A 11 -14.93 0.51 21.90
N LEU A 12 -15.58 0.03 20.84
CA LEU A 12 -16.53 -1.08 20.87
C LEU A 12 -15.88 -2.45 20.62
N ARG A 13 -14.59 -2.48 20.28
CA ARG A 13 -13.82 -3.71 20.04
C ARG A 13 -13.84 -4.70 21.22
N GLY A 14 -13.87 -4.20 22.45
CA GLY A 14 -13.77 -5.04 23.64
C GLY A 14 -12.39 -5.72 23.74
N ALA A 15 -12.40 -7.02 24.03
CA ALA A 15 -11.18 -7.83 24.20
C ALA A 15 -10.62 -8.41 22.90
N VAL A 16 -11.26 -8.16 21.75
CA VAL A 16 -10.81 -8.68 20.46
C VAL A 16 -9.54 -7.96 20.03
N GLU A 17 -8.55 -8.69 19.52
CA GLU A 17 -7.31 -8.11 19.00
C GLU A 17 -7.58 -7.31 17.70
N PRO A 18 -6.83 -6.22 17.41
CA PRO A 18 -7.04 -5.43 16.19
C PRO A 18 -6.98 -6.27 14.91
N ALA A 19 -6.12 -7.29 14.88
CA ALA A 19 -5.93 -8.17 13.73
C ALA A 19 -7.16 -9.00 13.37
N GLU A 20 -7.97 -9.38 14.36
CA GLU A 20 -9.26 -10.05 14.13
C GLU A 20 -10.38 -9.02 13.97
N TYR A 21 -10.35 -7.95 14.77
CA TYR A 21 -11.42 -6.95 14.76
C TYR A 21 -11.55 -6.20 13.42
N LYS A 22 -10.46 -6.07 12.66
CA LYS A 22 -10.52 -5.47 11.32
C LYS A 22 -11.49 -6.17 10.41
N HIS A 23 -11.54 -7.51 10.46
CA HIS A 23 -12.41 -8.29 9.60
C HIS A 23 -13.87 -8.03 9.97
N VAL A 24 -14.19 -8.01 11.28
CA VAL A 24 -15.54 -7.68 11.79
C VAL A 24 -16.03 -6.34 11.25
N VAL A 25 -15.23 -5.29 11.45
CA VAL A 25 -15.65 -3.93 11.11
C VAL A 25 -15.72 -3.73 9.60
N LEU A 26 -14.73 -4.21 8.85
CA LEU A 26 -14.67 -4.03 7.40
C LEU A 26 -15.78 -4.80 6.68
N SER A 27 -16.14 -6.03 7.11
CA SER A 27 -17.30 -6.71 6.51
C SER A 27 -18.64 -6.09 6.90
N LEU A 28 -18.78 -5.47 8.09
CA LEU A 28 -19.98 -4.69 8.41
C LEU A 28 -20.11 -3.41 7.57
N ILE A 29 -18.99 -2.70 7.35
CA ILE A 29 -18.96 -1.53 6.46
C ILE A 29 -19.34 -1.96 5.02
N PHE A 30 -18.82 -3.10 4.56
CA PHE A 30 -19.19 -3.68 3.27
C PHE A 30 -20.70 -4.00 3.20
N LEU A 31 -21.26 -4.66 4.22
CA LEU A 31 -22.68 -4.99 4.28
C LEU A 31 -23.57 -3.74 4.26
N LYS A 32 -23.21 -2.71 5.02
CA LYS A 32 -23.92 -1.42 5.03
C LYS A 32 -23.90 -0.77 3.64
N TYR A 33 -22.73 -0.73 2.99
CA TYR A 33 -22.62 -0.24 1.62
C TYR A 33 -23.48 -1.01 0.62
N ALA A 34 -23.41 -2.34 0.65
CA ALA A 34 -24.21 -3.17 -0.24
C ALA A 34 -25.71 -2.95 0.00
N GLY A 35 -26.11 -2.82 1.27
CA GLY A 35 -27.47 -2.52 1.72
C GLY A 35 -28.02 -1.25 1.10
N ASP A 36 -27.33 -0.14 1.31
CA ASP A 36 -27.78 1.16 0.85
C ASP A 36 -27.79 1.28 -0.68
N ARG A 37 -26.80 0.70 -1.36
CA ARG A 37 -26.76 0.65 -2.84
C ARG A 37 -27.90 -0.17 -3.40
N PHE A 38 -28.21 -1.31 -2.77
CA PHE A 38 -29.35 -2.13 -3.14
C PHE A 38 -30.65 -1.35 -2.98
N GLU A 39 -30.85 -0.66 -1.85
CA GLU A 39 -32.06 0.12 -1.59
C GLU A 39 -32.22 1.29 -2.57
N GLN A 40 -31.13 2.02 -2.85
CA GLN A 40 -31.11 3.08 -3.86
C GLN A 40 -31.52 2.53 -5.23
N ARG A 41 -30.89 1.44 -5.68
CA ARG A 41 -31.22 0.82 -6.97
C ARG A 41 -32.64 0.30 -7.02
N GLN A 42 -33.13 -0.29 -5.93
CA GLN A 42 -34.50 -0.77 -5.84
C GLN A 42 -35.50 0.38 -6.01
N GLN A 43 -35.24 1.53 -5.38
CA GLN A 43 -36.06 2.73 -5.52
C GLN A 43 -36.03 3.28 -6.96
N GLU A 44 -34.87 3.30 -7.60
CA GLU A 44 -34.74 3.68 -9.02
C GLU A 44 -35.58 2.79 -9.94
N LEU A 45 -35.51 1.47 -9.76
CA LEU A 45 -36.30 0.51 -10.54
C LEU A 45 -37.80 0.75 -10.36
N ILE A 46 -38.25 0.99 -9.12
CA ILE A 46 -39.66 1.31 -8.83
C ILE A 46 -40.06 2.61 -9.51
N ALA A 47 -39.22 3.66 -9.44
CA ALA A 47 -39.49 4.96 -10.06
C ALA A 47 -39.55 4.89 -11.59
N GLN A 48 -38.80 3.95 -12.20
CA GLN A 48 -38.83 3.66 -13.63
C GLN A 48 -40.03 2.79 -14.06
N GLY A 49 -40.93 2.41 -13.14
CA GLY A 49 -42.05 1.53 -13.43
C GLY A 49 -41.68 0.04 -13.51
N LEU A 50 -40.46 -0.33 -13.14
CA LEU A 50 -39.91 -1.69 -13.20
C LEU A 50 -40.08 -2.46 -11.88
N LYS A 51 -41.18 -2.20 -11.15
CA LYS A 51 -41.42 -2.79 -9.82
C LYS A 51 -41.42 -4.32 -9.83
N GLU A 52 -41.86 -4.95 -10.91
CA GLU A 52 -41.89 -6.41 -11.07
C GLU A 52 -40.50 -7.04 -11.24
N TYR A 53 -39.46 -6.23 -11.48
CA TYR A 53 -38.07 -6.66 -11.67
C TYR A 53 -37.20 -6.49 -10.42
N VAL A 54 -37.74 -6.00 -9.30
CA VAL A 54 -36.96 -5.70 -8.08
C VAL A 54 -36.35 -6.93 -7.40
N ASP A 55 -36.83 -8.13 -7.72
CA ASP A 55 -36.28 -9.40 -7.20
C ASP A 55 -35.40 -10.14 -8.23
N GLN A 56 -35.11 -9.51 -9.38
CA GLN A 56 -34.24 -10.07 -10.42
C GLN A 56 -32.81 -9.55 -10.29
N VAL A 57 -31.83 -10.46 -10.23
CA VAL A 57 -30.41 -10.15 -9.97
C VAL A 57 -29.80 -9.27 -11.08
N GLU A 58 -30.22 -9.51 -12.33
CA GLU A 58 -29.70 -8.90 -13.54
C GLU A 58 -29.83 -7.37 -13.51
N PHE A 59 -30.95 -6.85 -12.99
CA PHE A 59 -31.26 -5.42 -12.92
C PHE A 59 -30.39 -4.63 -11.93
N TYR A 60 -29.74 -5.34 -11.00
CA TYR A 60 -28.76 -4.78 -10.07
C TYR A 60 -27.34 -4.92 -10.64
N THR A 61 -26.99 -6.12 -11.11
CA THR A 61 -25.64 -6.38 -11.66
C THR A 61 -25.30 -5.51 -12.87
N ALA A 62 -26.29 -5.12 -13.68
CA ALA A 62 -26.10 -4.21 -14.82
C ALA A 62 -25.54 -2.84 -14.41
N GLU A 63 -25.82 -2.38 -13.19
CA GLU A 63 -25.32 -1.11 -12.63
C GLU A 63 -24.20 -1.32 -11.60
N ASN A 64 -23.57 -2.51 -11.57
CA ASN A 64 -22.58 -2.90 -10.56
C ASN A 64 -23.12 -2.85 -9.11
N VAL A 65 -24.41 -3.10 -8.92
CA VAL A 65 -25.03 -3.21 -7.58
C VAL A 65 -25.21 -4.68 -7.21
N PHE A 66 -24.90 -5.02 -5.95
CA PHE A 66 -25.09 -6.37 -5.43
C PHE A 66 -26.56 -6.64 -5.11
N TYR A 67 -27.07 -7.79 -5.54
CA TYR A 67 -28.41 -8.23 -5.16
C TYR A 67 -28.43 -8.76 -3.73
N LEU A 68 -29.35 -8.26 -2.90
CA LEU A 68 -29.49 -8.66 -1.51
C LEU A 68 -30.86 -9.32 -1.24
N PRO A 69 -30.89 -10.61 -0.87
CA PRO A 69 -32.10 -11.27 -0.37
C PRO A 69 -32.67 -10.55 0.85
N PRO A 70 -33.99 -10.65 1.14
CA PRO A 70 -34.63 -9.91 2.22
C PRO A 70 -33.94 -10.02 3.59
N LYS A 71 -33.45 -11.21 3.97
CA LYS A 71 -32.75 -11.45 5.25
C LYS A 71 -31.32 -10.92 5.29
N CYS A 72 -30.77 -10.53 4.14
CA CYS A 72 -29.41 -10.01 4.00
C CYS A 72 -29.37 -8.47 3.96
N ARG A 73 -30.54 -7.82 3.89
CA ARG A 73 -30.66 -6.36 3.80
C ARG A 73 -30.30 -5.73 5.14
N TRP A 74 -29.68 -4.54 5.10
CA TRP A 74 -29.21 -3.84 6.29
C TRP A 74 -30.34 -3.56 7.30
N ALA A 75 -31.53 -3.18 6.81
CA ALA A 75 -32.72 -3.00 7.65
C ALA A 75 -33.06 -4.24 8.49
N TYR A 76 -33.03 -5.44 7.90
CA TYR A 76 -33.31 -6.69 8.62
C TYR A 76 -32.24 -6.98 9.69
N ILE A 77 -30.97 -6.72 9.40
CA ILE A 77 -29.88 -6.87 10.37
C ILE A 77 -30.10 -5.92 11.56
N MET A 78 -30.49 -4.67 11.31
CA MET A 78 -30.75 -3.67 12.35
C MET A 78 -31.97 -4.02 13.21
N GLU A 79 -33.06 -4.50 12.61
CA GLU A 79 -34.25 -5.00 13.35
C GLU A 79 -33.90 -6.14 14.31
N ASN A 80 -32.89 -6.94 13.95
CA ASN A 80 -32.44 -8.08 14.74
C ASN A 80 -31.17 -7.81 15.56
N ALA A 81 -30.66 -6.57 15.59
CA ALA A 81 -29.37 -6.22 16.19
C ALA A 81 -29.23 -6.61 17.67
N LYS A 82 -30.35 -6.69 18.40
CA LYS A 82 -30.42 -7.04 19.83
C LYS A 82 -30.76 -8.52 20.08
N GLN A 83 -30.97 -9.31 19.04
CA GLN A 83 -31.37 -10.71 19.17
C GLN A 83 -30.19 -11.61 19.58
N PRO A 84 -30.44 -12.71 20.34
CA PRO A 84 -29.37 -13.60 20.79
C PRO A 84 -28.54 -14.23 19.66
N ASN A 85 -29.11 -14.36 18.46
CA ASN A 85 -28.55 -14.99 17.27
C ASN A 85 -28.03 -14.00 16.21
N ILE A 86 -27.82 -12.72 16.55
CA ILE A 86 -27.35 -11.69 15.60
C ILE A 86 -26.07 -12.09 14.85
N PHE A 87 -25.12 -12.76 15.50
CA PHE A 87 -23.90 -13.23 14.85
C PHE A 87 -24.17 -14.24 13.74
N GLN A 88 -25.10 -15.18 13.97
CA GLN A 88 -25.54 -16.14 12.96
C GLN A 88 -26.27 -15.45 11.81
N ILE A 89 -27.11 -14.44 12.11
CA ILE A 89 -27.81 -13.66 11.08
C ILE A 89 -26.82 -13.00 10.12
N ILE A 90 -25.72 -12.45 10.65
CA ILE A 90 -24.70 -11.79 9.83
C ILE A 90 -23.86 -12.81 9.05
N ASP A 91 -23.45 -13.91 9.70
CA ASP A 91 -22.74 -15.00 9.02
C ASP A 91 -23.58 -15.57 7.86
N ASP A 92 -24.88 -15.84 8.09
CA ASP A 92 -25.81 -16.31 7.05
C ASP A 92 -25.98 -15.28 5.93
N ALA A 93 -26.10 -13.99 6.29
CA ALA A 93 -26.25 -12.92 5.32
C ALA A 93 -25.05 -12.83 4.37
N LEU A 94 -23.83 -12.89 4.90
CA LEU A 94 -22.60 -12.85 4.10
C LEU A 94 -22.53 -14.02 3.11
N VAL A 95 -22.88 -15.23 3.56
CA VAL A 95 -22.91 -16.43 2.72
C VAL A 95 -23.94 -16.33 1.60
N ASP A 96 -25.15 -15.88 1.91
CA ASP A 96 -26.22 -15.78 0.93
C ASP A 96 -25.97 -14.65 -0.08
N ILE A 97 -25.35 -13.54 0.35
CA ILE A 97 -24.89 -12.47 -0.55
C ILE A 97 -23.85 -13.00 -1.52
N GLU A 98 -22.84 -13.74 -1.04
CA GLU A 98 -21.81 -14.33 -1.89
C GLU A 98 -22.43 -15.27 -2.94
N LYS A 99 -23.34 -16.17 -2.54
CA LYS A 99 -24.02 -17.10 -3.45
C LYS A 99 -24.84 -16.42 -4.54
N LYS A 100 -25.42 -15.24 -4.26
CA LYS A 100 -26.25 -14.49 -5.22
C LYS A 100 -25.44 -13.58 -6.13
N ASN A 101 -24.19 -13.31 -5.79
CA ASN A 101 -23.36 -12.35 -6.51
C ASN A 101 -22.04 -13.01 -6.91
N LYS A 102 -21.95 -13.51 -8.15
CA LYS A 102 -20.74 -14.16 -8.69
C LYS A 102 -19.46 -13.33 -8.50
N GLN A 103 -19.60 -12.01 -8.54
CA GLN A 103 -18.49 -11.07 -8.34
C GLN A 103 -17.87 -11.14 -6.93
N LEU A 104 -18.61 -11.62 -5.94
CA LEU A 104 -18.19 -11.76 -4.55
C LEU A 104 -17.76 -13.18 -4.19
N GLU A 105 -17.70 -14.11 -5.15
CA GLU A 105 -17.25 -15.48 -4.90
C GLU A 105 -15.86 -15.47 -4.22
N GLY A 106 -15.78 -16.15 -3.08
CA GLY A 106 -14.61 -16.22 -2.19
C GLY A 106 -14.30 -14.95 -1.40
N ALA A 107 -15.07 -13.87 -1.55
CA ALA A 107 -14.75 -12.55 -0.99
C ALA A 107 -15.17 -12.36 0.46
N LEU A 108 -16.25 -13.00 0.92
CA LEU A 108 -16.85 -12.70 2.21
C LEU A 108 -16.40 -13.72 3.29
N PRO A 109 -16.28 -13.29 4.56
CA PRO A 109 -15.95 -14.20 5.65
C PRO A 109 -17.08 -15.23 5.88
N TYR A 110 -16.70 -16.46 6.27
CA TYR A 110 -17.62 -17.57 6.52
C TYR A 110 -17.54 -17.98 7.99
N ASN A 111 -18.67 -18.05 8.70
CA ASN A 111 -18.77 -18.41 10.12
C ASN A 111 -17.73 -17.67 11.00
N TYR A 112 -17.60 -16.37 10.79
CA TYR A 112 -16.57 -15.57 11.44
C TYR A 112 -17.08 -14.95 12.74
N TYR A 113 -18.26 -14.35 12.72
CA TYR A 113 -18.80 -13.60 13.86
C TYR A 113 -19.13 -14.50 15.04
N SER A 114 -19.70 -15.67 14.76
CA SER A 114 -20.14 -16.62 15.79
C SER A 114 -18.98 -17.22 16.61
N ASN A 115 -17.74 -17.15 16.10
CA ASN A 115 -16.57 -17.75 16.72
C ASN A 115 -15.68 -16.77 17.51
N LEU A 116 -15.92 -15.46 17.42
CA LEU A 116 -15.02 -14.44 18.01
C LEU A 116 -15.31 -14.11 19.48
N GLY A 117 -16.39 -14.65 20.06
CA GLY A 117 -16.76 -14.34 21.45
C GLY A 117 -17.04 -12.85 21.69
N LEU A 118 -17.58 -12.15 20.69
CA LEU A 118 -17.92 -10.73 20.77
C LEU A 118 -19.00 -10.47 21.84
N ASP A 119 -18.82 -9.40 22.61
CA ASP A 119 -19.85 -8.94 23.56
C ASP A 119 -21.07 -8.41 22.79
N LYS A 120 -22.25 -8.97 23.07
CA LYS A 120 -23.49 -8.66 22.33
C LYS A 120 -23.91 -7.19 22.46
N THR A 121 -23.74 -6.60 23.64
CA THR A 121 -24.13 -5.20 23.90
C THR A 121 -23.24 -4.23 23.14
N LYS A 122 -21.92 -4.47 23.17
CA LYS A 122 -20.95 -3.71 22.37
C LYS A 122 -21.17 -3.90 20.88
N PHE A 123 -21.52 -5.11 20.46
CA PHE A 123 -21.79 -5.41 19.05
C PHE A 123 -23.05 -4.70 18.52
N ALA A 124 -24.14 -4.69 19.28
CA ALA A 124 -25.33 -3.92 18.91
C ALA A 124 -25.00 -2.42 18.79
N SER A 125 -24.19 -1.89 19.71
CA SER A 125 -23.70 -0.50 19.63
C SER A 125 -22.82 -0.27 18.38
N LEU A 126 -22.05 -1.28 17.96
CA LEU A 126 -21.21 -1.19 16.76
C LEU A 126 -22.08 -1.11 15.49
N LEU A 127 -23.15 -1.90 15.43
CA LEU A 127 -24.14 -1.82 14.36
C LEU A 127 -24.79 -0.42 14.33
N ASP A 128 -25.15 0.14 15.48
CA ASP A 128 -25.70 1.51 15.57
C ASP A 128 -24.71 2.57 15.07
N GLU A 129 -23.42 2.46 15.40
CA GLU A 129 -22.39 3.39 14.89
C GLU A 129 -22.20 3.27 13.36
N ILE A 130 -22.19 2.06 12.82
CA ILE A 130 -22.08 1.83 11.37
C ILE A 130 -23.36 2.28 10.64
N ASN A 131 -24.53 2.15 11.26
CA ASN A 131 -25.80 2.58 10.69
C ASN A 131 -25.88 4.10 10.47
N LYS A 132 -25.09 4.89 11.21
CA LYS A 132 -24.99 6.35 11.02
C LYS A 132 -24.30 6.75 9.71
N LEU A 133 -23.64 5.82 9.03
CA LEU A 133 -23.02 6.08 7.74
C LEU A 133 -24.10 6.24 6.68
N ASP A 134 -24.17 7.44 6.11
CA ASP A 134 -24.88 7.65 4.86
C ASP A 134 -23.95 7.32 3.71
N THR A 135 -24.07 6.11 3.16
CA THR A 135 -23.15 5.62 2.13
C THR A 135 -23.48 6.15 0.72
N VAL A 136 -24.66 6.77 0.55
CA VAL A 136 -25.23 7.19 -0.75
C VAL A 136 -25.30 8.71 -0.92
N ALA A 137 -25.06 9.50 0.13
CA ALA A 137 -25.00 10.97 0.07
C ALA A 137 -23.82 11.55 -0.75
N ASP A 138 -22.79 10.77 -1.06
CA ASP A 138 -21.63 11.24 -1.83
C ASP A 138 -21.82 10.99 -3.33
N THR A 139 -22.06 12.07 -4.09
CA THR A 139 -22.26 12.05 -5.55
C THR A 139 -21.04 11.52 -6.32
N GLU A 140 -19.85 11.49 -5.72
CA GLU A 140 -18.66 10.89 -6.34
C GLU A 140 -18.48 9.40 -6.05
N ASN A 141 -19.40 8.79 -5.28
CA ASN A 141 -19.48 7.35 -5.01
C ASN A 141 -18.26 6.73 -4.27
N ASP A 142 -17.31 7.51 -3.71
CA ASP A 142 -16.10 6.97 -3.02
C ASP A 142 -16.10 7.16 -1.50
N LEU A 143 -17.15 7.68 -0.85
CA LEU A 143 -17.17 7.87 0.61
C LEU A 143 -16.83 6.59 1.37
N ILE A 144 -17.52 5.48 1.05
CA ILE A 144 -17.27 4.21 1.73
C ILE A 144 -15.94 3.61 1.34
N GLY A 145 -15.50 3.79 0.10
CA GLY A 145 -14.14 3.45 -0.28
C GLY A 145 -13.13 4.14 0.65
N ARG A 146 -13.24 5.46 0.82
CA ARG A 146 -12.37 6.25 1.70
C ARG A 146 -12.44 5.80 3.16
N VAL A 147 -13.65 5.52 3.68
CA VAL A 147 -13.81 4.97 5.03
C VAL A 147 -13.13 3.60 5.16
N TYR A 148 -13.32 2.70 4.19
CA TYR A 148 -12.72 1.37 4.18
C TYR A 148 -11.18 1.43 4.13
N GLU A 149 -10.61 2.28 3.27
CA GLU A 149 -9.16 2.53 3.20
C GLU A 149 -8.61 3.14 4.48
N TYR A 150 -9.33 4.11 5.06
CA TYR A 150 -8.94 4.73 6.31
C TYR A 150 -8.89 3.70 7.45
N PHE A 151 -9.89 2.82 7.54
CA PHE A 151 -9.93 1.75 8.53
C PHE A 151 -8.81 0.74 8.31
N LEU A 152 -8.55 0.32 7.06
CA LEU A 152 -7.39 -0.53 6.74
C LEU A 152 -6.07 0.08 7.24
N GLY A 153 -5.84 1.37 6.97
CA GLY A 153 -4.64 2.08 7.43
C GLY A 153 -4.55 2.18 8.96
N LYS A 154 -5.68 2.48 9.63
CA LYS A 154 -5.72 2.56 11.10
C LYS A 154 -5.53 1.21 11.77
N PHE A 155 -6.10 0.13 11.22
CA PHE A 155 -5.83 -1.22 11.70
C PHE A 155 -4.37 -1.60 11.51
N ALA A 156 -3.76 -1.28 10.37
CA ALA A 156 -2.32 -1.51 10.16
C ALA A 156 -1.45 -0.76 11.18
N ILE A 157 -1.80 0.47 11.54
CA ILE A 157 -1.12 1.23 12.60
C ILE A 157 -1.34 0.58 13.98
N ALA A 158 -2.56 0.11 14.27
CA ALA A 158 -2.93 -0.47 15.56
C ALA A 158 -2.35 -1.87 15.80
N GLU A 159 -2.17 -2.67 14.74
CA GLU A 159 -1.53 -4.00 14.79
C GLU A 159 -0.03 -3.91 15.14
N GLY A 160 0.61 -2.80 14.78
CA GLY A 160 2.01 -2.53 15.10
C GLY A 160 3.00 -3.36 14.28
N LYS A 161 4.24 -3.42 14.77
CA LYS A 161 5.38 -3.98 14.04
C LYS A 161 5.30 -5.50 13.92
N GLY A 162 5.62 -6.04 12.74
CA GLY A 162 5.72 -7.48 12.48
C GLY A 162 4.39 -8.23 12.32
N LYS A 163 3.24 -7.53 12.32
CA LYS A 163 1.91 -8.13 12.09
C LYS A 163 1.11 -7.47 10.96
N GLY A 164 1.45 -6.24 10.59
CA GLY A 164 0.78 -5.46 9.54
C GLY A 164 1.47 -5.50 8.16
N GLU A 165 2.03 -6.63 7.74
CA GLU A 165 2.79 -6.76 6.48
C GLU A 165 1.90 -6.63 5.21
N TYR A 166 0.59 -6.51 5.36
CA TYR A 166 -0.40 -6.58 4.28
C TYR A 166 -0.98 -5.23 3.83
N TYR A 167 -0.50 -4.11 4.39
CA TYR A 167 -0.95 -2.77 4.05
C TYR A 167 0.24 -1.87 3.70
N THR A 168 0.19 -1.29 2.50
CA THR A 168 1.15 -0.28 2.05
C THR A 168 0.54 1.12 2.22
N PRO A 169 1.25 2.07 2.88
CA PRO A 169 0.78 3.44 3.04
C PRO A 169 0.39 4.10 1.71
N LYS A 170 -0.78 4.77 1.70
CA LYS A 170 -1.36 5.39 0.50
C LYS A 170 -0.39 6.32 -0.25
N SER A 171 0.38 7.14 0.48
CA SER A 171 1.34 8.06 -0.13
C SER A 171 2.43 7.36 -0.94
N ILE A 172 2.87 6.18 -0.48
CA ILE A 172 3.87 5.36 -1.20
C ILE A 172 3.24 4.71 -2.43
N VAL A 173 2.03 4.16 -2.28
CA VAL A 173 1.31 3.54 -3.39
C VAL A 173 1.05 4.58 -4.50
N ASN A 174 0.62 5.78 -4.13
CA ASN A 174 0.40 6.89 -5.06
C ASN A 174 1.70 7.26 -5.78
N LEU A 175 2.83 7.34 -5.06
CA LEU A 175 4.12 7.59 -5.69
C LEU A 175 4.46 6.53 -6.73
N ILE A 176 4.25 5.24 -6.44
CA ILE A 176 4.51 4.17 -7.42
C ILE A 176 3.61 4.34 -8.65
N ALA A 177 2.32 4.66 -8.46
CA ALA A 177 1.37 4.82 -9.57
C ALA A 177 1.76 6.01 -10.46
N GLU A 178 2.13 7.15 -9.87
CA GLU A 178 2.59 8.33 -10.60
C GLU A 178 3.92 8.07 -11.32
N LEU A 179 4.81 7.23 -10.77
CA LEU A 179 6.07 6.89 -11.45
C LEU A 179 5.86 5.99 -12.67
N ILE A 180 5.06 4.93 -12.55
CA ILE A 180 4.92 3.94 -13.64
C ILE A 180 3.84 4.33 -14.66
N GLU A 181 2.90 5.20 -14.30
CA GLU A 181 1.83 5.73 -15.16
C GLU A 181 0.94 4.64 -15.82
N PRO A 182 0.16 3.85 -15.04
CA PRO A 182 -0.58 2.70 -15.55
C PRO A 182 -1.93 3.11 -16.21
N TYR A 183 -1.87 3.85 -17.32
CA TYR A 183 -3.05 4.40 -18.01
C TYR A 183 -3.97 3.36 -18.67
N ASP A 184 -3.39 2.29 -19.21
CA ASP A 184 -4.09 1.22 -19.94
C ASP A 184 -3.31 -0.10 -19.82
N GLY A 185 -3.86 -1.22 -20.32
CA GLY A 185 -3.18 -2.51 -20.34
C GLY A 185 -3.35 -3.32 -19.05
N LYS A 186 -2.40 -4.23 -18.79
CA LYS A 186 -2.51 -5.18 -17.67
C LYS A 186 -1.69 -4.73 -16.47
N ILE A 187 -2.36 -4.53 -15.33
CA ILE A 187 -1.73 -4.28 -14.02
C ILE A 187 -1.71 -5.58 -13.23
N TYR A 188 -0.55 -5.90 -12.65
CA TYR A 188 -0.37 -7.09 -11.82
C TYR A 188 0.29 -6.77 -10.47
N ASP A 189 -0.19 -7.40 -9.40
CA ASP A 189 0.49 -7.43 -8.09
C ASP A 189 0.58 -8.88 -7.59
N PRO A 190 1.80 -9.47 -7.54
CA PRO A 190 2.02 -10.86 -7.15
C PRO A 190 1.84 -11.14 -5.65
N CYS A 191 1.61 -10.10 -4.84
CA CYS A 191 1.48 -10.18 -3.39
C CYS A 191 0.55 -9.05 -2.90
N CYS A 192 -0.68 -9.04 -3.42
CA CYS A 192 -1.50 -7.84 -3.46
C CYS A 192 -2.03 -7.33 -2.13
N GLY A 193 -1.86 -8.09 -1.04
CA GLY A 193 -2.31 -7.70 0.28
C GLY A 193 -3.80 -7.36 0.25
N SER A 194 -4.17 -6.20 0.81
CA SER A 194 -5.54 -5.68 0.82
C SER A 194 -6.01 -5.03 -0.50
N GLY A 195 -5.25 -5.16 -1.59
CA GLY A 195 -5.58 -4.63 -2.92
C GLY A 195 -5.38 -3.11 -3.07
N GLY A 196 -4.66 -2.47 -2.14
CA GLY A 196 -4.44 -1.03 -2.13
C GLY A 196 -3.74 -0.49 -3.39
N MET A 197 -2.80 -1.26 -3.96
CA MET A 197 -2.09 -0.91 -5.21
C MET A 197 -3.07 -0.72 -6.37
N PHE A 198 -4.03 -1.63 -6.53
CA PHE A 198 -5.04 -1.55 -7.58
C PHE A 198 -5.99 -0.38 -7.40
N VAL A 199 -6.42 -0.12 -6.16
CA VAL A 199 -7.30 1.01 -5.87
C VAL A 199 -6.64 2.33 -6.27
N GLN A 200 -5.39 2.55 -5.88
CA GLN A 200 -4.70 3.79 -6.25
C GLN A 200 -4.37 3.86 -7.73
N SER A 201 -4.09 2.72 -8.40
CA SER A 201 -3.92 2.70 -9.85
C SER A 201 -5.17 3.19 -10.57
N MET A 202 -6.35 2.73 -10.16
CA MET A 202 -7.62 3.18 -10.75
C MET A 202 -7.91 4.65 -10.40
N LYS A 203 -7.53 5.11 -9.20
CA LYS A 203 -7.62 6.53 -8.81
C LYS A 203 -6.67 7.40 -9.64
N PHE A 204 -5.45 6.93 -9.94
CA PHE A 204 -4.51 7.59 -10.86
C PHE A 204 -5.16 7.75 -12.24
N VAL A 205 -5.65 6.66 -12.84
CA VAL A 205 -6.30 6.70 -14.16
C VAL A 205 -7.45 7.71 -14.18
N LYS A 206 -8.32 7.69 -13.16
CA LYS A 206 -9.44 8.64 -13.04
C LYS A 206 -8.96 10.09 -12.88
N ALA A 207 -7.98 10.33 -12.01
CA ALA A 207 -7.45 11.68 -11.72
C ALA A 207 -6.79 12.33 -12.94
N HIS A 208 -6.22 11.50 -13.82
CA HIS A 208 -5.62 11.93 -15.07
C HIS A 208 -6.56 11.79 -16.28
N HIS A 209 -7.88 11.70 -16.06
CA HIS A 209 -8.90 11.63 -17.13
C HIS A 209 -8.78 10.43 -18.08
N GLY A 210 -8.07 9.37 -17.68
CA GLY A 210 -7.98 8.12 -18.41
C GLY A 210 -9.23 7.24 -18.26
N ASN A 211 -9.31 6.21 -19.11
CA ASN A 211 -10.43 5.27 -19.10
C ASN A 211 -10.09 3.99 -18.34
N MET A 212 -10.64 3.84 -17.14
CA MET A 212 -10.51 2.65 -16.30
C MET A 212 -10.87 1.33 -16.99
N LYS A 213 -11.74 1.34 -18.03
CA LYS A 213 -12.10 0.13 -18.78
C LYS A 213 -10.96 -0.42 -19.65
N ASN A 214 -9.93 0.38 -19.90
CA ASN A 214 -8.75 -0.04 -20.65
C ASN A 214 -7.74 -0.79 -19.76
N VAL A 215 -7.98 -0.84 -18.44
CA VAL A 215 -7.12 -1.47 -17.46
C VAL A 215 -7.69 -2.82 -17.03
N SER A 216 -6.87 -3.87 -17.12
CA SER A 216 -7.19 -5.20 -16.60
C SER A 216 -6.34 -5.49 -15.37
N VAL A 217 -6.98 -5.87 -14.26
CA VAL A 217 -6.33 -6.06 -12.97
C VAL A 217 -6.17 -7.55 -12.66
N TYR A 218 -4.94 -7.95 -12.32
CA TYR A 218 -4.57 -9.29 -11.92
C TYR A 218 -3.84 -9.26 -10.59
N GLY A 219 -4.05 -10.24 -9.71
CA GLY A 219 -3.34 -10.27 -8.44
C GLY A 219 -3.29 -11.64 -7.78
N GLN A 220 -2.39 -11.78 -6.83
CA GLN A 220 -2.31 -12.98 -6.02
C GLN A 220 -2.00 -12.63 -4.56
N GLU A 221 -2.65 -13.32 -3.63
CA GLU A 221 -2.44 -13.16 -2.20
C GLU A 221 -2.43 -14.52 -1.51
N ASN A 222 -1.43 -14.77 -0.67
CA ASN A 222 -1.29 -16.06 -0.01
C ASN A 222 -2.34 -16.25 1.10
N THR A 223 -2.52 -15.22 1.93
CA THR A 223 -3.34 -15.30 3.14
C THR A 223 -4.82 -15.13 2.79
N ASN A 224 -5.62 -16.17 3.03
CA ASN A 224 -7.07 -16.16 2.70
C ASN A 224 -7.84 -15.00 3.35
N THR A 225 -7.53 -14.63 4.59
CA THR A 225 -8.20 -13.50 5.27
C THR A 225 -7.88 -12.17 4.61
N THR A 226 -6.63 -11.96 4.19
CA THR A 226 -6.19 -10.78 3.44
C THR A 226 -6.76 -10.75 2.02
N PHE A 227 -6.78 -11.89 1.34
CA PHE A 227 -7.41 -12.06 0.03
C PHE A 227 -8.89 -11.59 0.04
N LYS A 228 -9.65 -11.99 1.07
CA LYS A 228 -11.04 -11.54 1.27
C LYS A 228 -11.14 -10.02 1.43
N LEU A 229 -10.22 -9.41 2.18
CA LEU A 229 -10.17 -7.95 2.33
C LEU A 229 -9.93 -7.26 0.98
N ALA A 230 -9.03 -7.77 0.14
CA ALA A 230 -8.79 -7.23 -1.19
C ALA A 230 -10.03 -7.34 -2.08
N ARG A 231 -10.67 -8.50 -2.12
CA ARG A 231 -11.89 -8.73 -2.90
C ARG A 231 -13.00 -7.75 -2.50
N MET A 232 -13.25 -7.58 -1.19
CA MET A 232 -14.21 -6.58 -0.69
C MET A 232 -13.80 -5.14 -1.04
N ASN A 233 -12.52 -4.80 -0.91
CA ASN A 233 -12.00 -3.45 -1.17
C ASN A 233 -12.19 -3.02 -2.63
N LEU A 234 -11.96 -3.94 -3.57
CA LEU A 234 -12.17 -3.71 -5.00
C LEU A 234 -13.66 -3.71 -5.36
N ALA A 235 -14.44 -4.61 -4.78
CA ALA A 235 -15.88 -4.72 -4.98
C ALA A 235 -16.63 -3.42 -4.62
N ILE A 236 -16.29 -2.79 -3.48
CA ILE A 236 -16.87 -1.49 -3.06
C ILE A 236 -16.65 -0.38 -4.11
N ARG A 237 -15.60 -0.50 -4.92
CA ARG A 237 -15.23 0.48 -5.95
C ARG A 237 -15.61 0.05 -7.37
N GLY A 238 -16.29 -1.09 -7.53
CA GLY A 238 -16.62 -1.63 -8.84
C GLY A 238 -15.39 -1.97 -9.69
N ILE A 239 -14.24 -2.26 -9.06
CA ILE A 239 -13.02 -2.64 -9.78
C ILE A 239 -13.09 -4.14 -10.04
N SER A 240 -13.25 -4.52 -11.32
CA SER A 240 -13.17 -5.91 -11.73
C SER A 240 -11.71 -6.37 -11.74
N ALA A 241 -11.42 -7.48 -11.06
CA ALA A 241 -10.06 -8.00 -10.94
C ALA A 241 -10.05 -9.53 -10.85
N ASP A 242 -9.07 -10.15 -11.52
CA ASP A 242 -8.72 -11.55 -11.35
C ASP A 242 -7.69 -11.69 -10.23
N ILE A 243 -8.17 -11.79 -8.98
CA ILE A 243 -7.33 -12.06 -7.81
C ILE A 243 -7.49 -13.51 -7.40
N ARG A 244 -6.38 -14.19 -7.13
CA ARG A 244 -6.33 -15.60 -6.73
C ARG A 244 -5.68 -15.76 -5.35
N GLN A 245 -6.17 -16.74 -4.58
CA GLN A 245 -5.62 -17.07 -3.28
C GLN A 245 -4.58 -18.20 -3.42
N GLY A 246 -3.34 -17.96 -3.00
CA GLY A 246 -2.28 -18.97 -3.03
C GLY A 246 -0.88 -18.39 -2.96
N ASP A 247 0.10 -19.23 -2.59
CA ASP A 247 1.52 -18.84 -2.56
C ASP A 247 2.05 -18.63 -3.98
N THR A 248 2.59 -17.43 -4.25
CA THR A 248 3.05 -17.06 -5.60
C THR A 248 4.25 -17.85 -6.07
N PHE A 249 5.09 -18.35 -5.15
CA PHE A 249 6.25 -19.16 -5.53
C PHE A 249 5.84 -20.59 -5.87
N HIS A 250 4.99 -21.24 -5.07
CA HIS A 250 4.67 -22.65 -5.25
C HIS A 250 3.43 -22.90 -6.11
N ASN A 251 2.55 -21.91 -6.23
CA ASN A 251 1.29 -22.03 -6.93
C ASN A 251 0.98 -20.72 -7.67
N ASP A 252 1.76 -20.43 -8.70
CA ASP A 252 1.54 -19.30 -9.58
C ASP A 252 0.22 -19.48 -10.34
N HIS A 253 -0.81 -18.70 -9.97
CA HIS A 253 -2.12 -18.76 -10.60
C HIS A 253 -2.21 -17.96 -11.90
N HIS A 254 -1.15 -17.25 -12.27
CA HIS A 254 -1.07 -16.43 -13.48
C HIS A 254 0.19 -16.79 -14.30
N PRO A 255 0.47 -18.08 -14.60
CA PRO A 255 1.75 -18.53 -15.14
C PRO A 255 2.13 -17.83 -16.46
N ASP A 256 1.14 -17.66 -17.35
CA ASP A 256 1.33 -17.06 -18.68
C ASP A 256 1.15 -15.53 -18.72
N LEU A 257 0.87 -14.90 -17.59
CA LEU A 257 0.64 -13.45 -17.55
C LEU A 257 1.92 -12.69 -17.86
N LYS A 258 1.84 -11.82 -18.87
CA LYS A 258 2.78 -10.74 -19.14
C LYS A 258 2.08 -9.41 -18.92
N ALA A 259 2.41 -8.74 -17.84
CA ALA A 259 1.81 -7.49 -17.40
C ALA A 259 2.61 -6.29 -17.92
N ASP A 260 1.89 -5.23 -18.30
CA ASP A 260 2.49 -3.97 -18.74
C ASP A 260 2.93 -3.14 -17.54
N TYR A 261 2.25 -3.30 -16.41
CA TYR A 261 2.55 -2.62 -15.16
C TYR A 261 2.54 -3.62 -14.01
N ILE A 262 3.58 -3.59 -13.18
CA ILE A 262 3.61 -4.37 -11.94
C ILE A 262 3.85 -3.42 -10.77
N MET A 263 2.98 -3.49 -9.77
CA MET A 263 3.14 -2.77 -8.51
C MET A 263 3.16 -3.79 -7.38
N ALA A 264 4.14 -3.73 -6.49
CA ALA A 264 4.25 -4.75 -5.44
C ALA A 264 4.89 -4.23 -4.15
N ASN A 265 4.45 -4.80 -3.03
CA ASN A 265 5.10 -4.68 -1.73
C ASN A 265 5.30 -6.07 -1.13
N PRO A 266 6.24 -6.86 -1.64
CA PRO A 266 6.46 -8.23 -1.17
C PRO A 266 6.92 -8.26 0.30
N PRO A 267 6.69 -9.38 1.01
CA PRO A 267 7.23 -9.58 2.35
C PRO A 267 8.76 -9.45 2.36
N PHE A 268 9.29 -8.57 3.21
CA PHE A 268 10.72 -8.28 3.26
C PHE A 268 11.50 -9.37 3.99
N ASN A 269 12.63 -9.78 3.42
CA ASN A 269 13.57 -10.72 4.05
C ASN A 269 12.93 -12.05 4.46
N GLN A 270 11.92 -12.50 3.71
CA GLN A 270 11.22 -13.75 3.96
C GLN A 270 12.22 -14.91 3.90
N LYS A 271 12.37 -15.61 5.03
CA LYS A 271 13.18 -16.83 5.17
C LYS A 271 12.32 -18.04 4.87
N ASP A 272 12.96 -19.17 4.59
CA ASP A 272 12.30 -20.48 4.47
C ASP A 272 11.13 -20.47 3.47
N TRP A 273 11.21 -19.60 2.47
CA TRP A 273 10.20 -19.43 1.42
C TRP A 273 10.26 -20.53 0.37
N ARG A 274 11.30 -21.36 0.40
CA ARG A 274 11.46 -22.60 -0.37
C ARG A 274 12.51 -23.49 0.31
N GLU A 275 12.41 -24.79 0.11
CA GLU A 275 13.46 -25.74 0.47
C GLU A 275 14.63 -25.70 -0.52
N THR A 276 15.80 -26.19 -0.10
CA THR A 276 17.02 -26.19 -0.93
C THR A 276 16.86 -26.96 -2.25
N ASN A 277 16.01 -27.99 -2.27
CA ASN A 277 15.70 -28.81 -3.45
C ASN A 277 14.46 -28.34 -4.23
N GLN A 278 13.75 -27.32 -3.77
CA GLN A 278 12.57 -26.74 -4.43
C GLN A 278 12.95 -25.55 -5.31
N LEU A 279 12.20 -25.37 -6.41
CA LEU A 279 12.31 -24.24 -7.35
C LEU A 279 13.73 -24.02 -7.92
N THR A 280 14.55 -25.07 -7.99
CA THR A 280 15.94 -24.99 -8.45
C THR A 280 16.09 -24.84 -9.96
N GLN A 281 15.06 -25.23 -10.73
CA GLN A 281 14.98 -25.15 -12.19
C GLN A 281 13.71 -24.40 -12.64
N ASP A 282 13.24 -23.46 -11.81
CA ASP A 282 12.04 -22.69 -12.10
C ASP A 282 12.33 -21.63 -13.17
N GLY A 283 11.48 -21.56 -14.19
CA GLY A 283 11.67 -20.66 -15.35
C GLY A 283 11.69 -19.17 -14.99
N ARG A 284 11.20 -18.78 -13.81
CA ARG A 284 11.29 -17.38 -13.35
C ARG A 284 12.72 -16.93 -13.09
N TRP A 285 13.65 -17.87 -12.89
CA TRP A 285 15.07 -17.57 -12.68
C TRP A 285 15.91 -17.77 -13.95
N ASP A 286 15.32 -18.02 -15.12
CA ASP A 286 16.07 -18.33 -16.34
C ASP A 286 17.12 -17.26 -16.67
N GLY A 287 18.38 -17.67 -16.81
CA GLY A 287 19.53 -16.78 -17.03
C GLY A 287 20.15 -16.19 -15.75
N TYR A 288 19.53 -16.39 -14.60
CA TYR A 288 19.99 -15.95 -13.28
C TYR A 288 20.34 -17.13 -12.38
N ASP A 289 21.02 -16.84 -11.28
CA ASP A 289 21.30 -17.86 -10.27
C ASP A 289 20.04 -18.08 -9.42
N THR A 290 19.83 -19.30 -8.91
CA THR A 290 18.67 -19.60 -8.07
C THR A 290 18.70 -18.74 -6.79
N PRO A 291 17.66 -17.93 -6.50
CA PRO A 291 17.63 -17.07 -5.32
C PRO A 291 17.79 -17.87 -4.01
N PRO A 292 18.52 -17.35 -3.00
CA PRO A 292 18.84 -18.11 -1.79
C PRO A 292 17.59 -18.41 -0.94
N THR A 293 17.57 -19.57 -0.27
CA THR A 293 16.46 -19.95 0.63
C THR A 293 16.37 -19.03 1.87
N SER A 294 17.49 -18.42 2.26
CA SER A 294 17.60 -17.54 3.42
C SER A 294 16.96 -16.16 3.23
N ASN A 295 16.64 -15.76 1.99
CA ASN A 295 16.00 -14.47 1.70
C ASN A 295 15.26 -14.47 0.35
N ALA A 296 13.95 -14.26 0.37
CA ALA A 296 13.12 -14.23 -0.83
C ALA A 296 13.21 -12.94 -1.65
N ASN A 297 13.90 -11.88 -1.21
CA ASN A 297 13.89 -10.57 -1.89
C ASN A 297 14.25 -10.69 -3.39
N TYR A 298 15.32 -11.40 -3.73
CA TYR A 298 15.69 -11.63 -5.14
C TYR A 298 14.81 -12.66 -5.84
N GLY A 299 14.14 -13.53 -5.10
CA GLY A 299 13.03 -14.34 -5.63
C GLY A 299 11.87 -13.47 -6.09
N TRP A 300 11.47 -12.48 -5.29
CA TRP A 300 10.44 -11.53 -5.68
C TRP A 300 10.85 -10.66 -6.87
N ILE A 301 12.08 -10.15 -6.89
CA ILE A 301 12.61 -9.37 -8.04
C ILE A 301 12.50 -10.17 -9.34
N LEU A 302 12.99 -11.42 -9.34
CA LEU A 302 12.98 -12.25 -10.53
C LEU A 302 11.58 -12.72 -10.90
N ASN A 303 10.70 -12.99 -9.92
CA ASN A 303 9.29 -13.27 -10.19
C ASN A 303 8.62 -12.08 -10.89
N ILE A 304 8.77 -10.87 -10.36
CA ILE A 304 8.26 -9.63 -10.96
C ILE A 304 8.81 -9.45 -12.38
N PHE A 305 10.14 -9.56 -12.53
CA PHE A 305 10.80 -9.42 -13.82
C PHE A 305 10.28 -10.44 -14.86
N SER A 306 10.10 -11.69 -14.44
CA SER A 306 9.57 -12.76 -15.31
C SER A 306 8.16 -12.49 -15.81
N LYS A 307 7.37 -11.68 -15.10
CA LYS A 307 5.98 -11.34 -15.45
C LYS A 307 5.85 -10.05 -16.24
N LEU A 308 6.94 -9.29 -16.46
CA LEU A 308 6.88 -8.08 -17.26
C LEU A 308 6.72 -8.39 -18.76
N SER A 309 5.85 -7.63 -19.42
CA SER A 309 5.76 -7.61 -20.88
C SER A 309 7.03 -6.99 -21.49
N THR A 310 7.19 -7.08 -22.81
CA THR A 310 8.36 -6.53 -23.52
C THR A 310 8.49 -5.01 -23.39
N ARG A 311 7.40 -4.31 -23.05
CA ARG A 311 7.37 -2.87 -22.77
C ARG A 311 7.02 -2.56 -21.31
N GLY A 312 7.00 -3.59 -20.46
CA GLY A 312 6.50 -3.48 -19.11
C GLY A 312 7.41 -2.69 -18.18
N VAL A 313 6.79 -2.03 -17.21
CA VAL A 313 7.45 -1.31 -16.12
C VAL A 313 6.96 -1.85 -14.78
N ALA A 314 7.87 -2.13 -13.85
CA ALA A 314 7.52 -2.52 -12.48
C ALA A 314 8.00 -1.47 -11.48
N GLY A 315 7.16 -1.13 -10.51
CA GLY A 315 7.55 -0.39 -9.32
C GLY A 315 7.25 -1.20 -8.06
N PHE A 316 8.27 -1.55 -7.29
CA PHE A 316 8.09 -2.39 -6.10
C PHE A 316 9.01 -2.04 -4.95
N LEU A 317 8.58 -2.39 -3.74
CA LEU A 317 9.27 -2.06 -2.50
C LEU A 317 10.12 -3.22 -2.01
N LEU A 318 11.30 -2.91 -1.47
CA LEU A 318 12.19 -3.86 -0.81
C LEU A 318 12.94 -3.21 0.35
N ALA A 319 13.37 -4.03 1.30
CA ALA A 319 14.32 -3.61 2.32
C ALA A 319 15.66 -3.15 1.70
N ASN A 320 16.26 -2.10 2.27
CA ASN A 320 17.54 -1.53 1.79
C ASN A 320 18.68 -2.55 1.68
N GLY A 321 18.66 -3.63 2.48
CA GLY A 321 19.66 -4.70 2.40
C GLY A 321 19.79 -5.31 1.00
N ALA A 322 18.71 -5.31 0.20
CA ALA A 322 18.74 -5.81 -1.18
C ALA A 322 19.68 -5.02 -2.09
N LEU A 323 19.98 -3.75 -1.78
CA LEU A 323 20.83 -2.87 -2.60
C LEU A 323 22.32 -3.25 -2.58
N SER A 324 22.76 -3.97 -1.56
CA SER A 324 24.17 -4.29 -1.33
C SER A 324 24.41 -5.70 -0.81
N ALA A 325 23.42 -6.60 -0.92
CA ALA A 325 23.59 -7.99 -0.54
C ALA A 325 24.69 -8.67 -1.37
N ASP A 326 25.46 -9.56 -0.75
CA ASP A 326 26.61 -10.26 -1.33
C ASP A 326 26.24 -11.65 -1.89
N GLY A 327 27.23 -12.42 -2.34
CA GLY A 327 27.06 -13.80 -2.78
C GLY A 327 26.11 -13.95 -3.98
N THR A 328 25.15 -14.88 -3.89
CA THR A 328 24.17 -15.13 -4.96
C THR A 328 23.32 -13.90 -5.28
N GLU A 329 22.94 -13.11 -4.28
CA GLU A 329 22.16 -11.89 -4.48
C GLU A 329 22.95 -10.83 -5.25
N LEU A 330 24.26 -10.70 -4.98
CA LEU A 330 25.17 -9.87 -5.79
C LEU A 330 25.26 -10.37 -7.24
N ALA A 331 25.36 -11.69 -7.45
CA ALA A 331 25.44 -12.27 -8.79
C ALA A 331 24.16 -12.01 -9.61
N ILE A 332 22.98 -12.16 -9.00
CA ILE A 332 21.69 -11.83 -9.63
C ILE A 332 21.60 -10.32 -9.92
N ARG A 333 21.92 -9.47 -8.93
CA ARG A 333 21.91 -8.00 -9.10
C ARG A 333 22.82 -7.55 -10.23
N ARG A 334 24.04 -8.08 -10.29
CA ARG A 334 25.01 -7.81 -11.35
C ARG A 334 24.39 -8.11 -12.71
N LYS A 335 23.83 -9.31 -12.90
CA LYS A 335 23.18 -9.70 -14.16
C LYS A 335 22.00 -8.80 -14.51
N LEU A 336 21.17 -8.40 -13.54
CA LEU A 336 20.05 -7.47 -13.78
C LEU A 336 20.52 -6.10 -14.29
N ILE A 337 21.62 -5.58 -13.73
CA ILE A 337 22.24 -4.32 -14.15
C ILE A 337 22.93 -4.47 -15.52
N GLU A 338 23.65 -5.56 -15.75
CA GLU A 338 24.33 -5.84 -17.02
C GLU A 338 23.33 -6.01 -18.18
N ASN A 339 22.20 -6.66 -17.91
CA ASN A 339 21.05 -6.79 -18.82
C ASN A 339 20.18 -5.53 -18.90
N ASP A 340 20.60 -4.43 -18.26
CA ASP A 340 19.97 -3.11 -18.31
C ASP A 340 18.49 -3.09 -17.88
N LYS A 341 18.14 -3.85 -16.83
CA LYS A 341 16.76 -3.99 -16.34
C LYS A 341 16.39 -3.04 -15.21
N VAL A 342 17.38 -2.59 -14.45
CA VAL A 342 17.19 -1.61 -13.38
C VAL A 342 17.11 -0.22 -13.99
N GLU A 343 16.05 0.50 -13.67
CA GLU A 343 15.76 1.83 -14.22
C GLU A 343 16.01 2.92 -13.17
N ALA A 344 15.47 2.75 -11.97
CA ALA A 344 15.63 3.70 -10.89
C ALA A 344 15.63 3.03 -9.51
N ILE A 345 16.34 3.63 -8.56
CA ILE A 345 16.40 3.25 -7.16
C ILE A 345 16.10 4.47 -6.31
N ILE A 346 15.03 4.40 -5.53
CA ILE A 346 14.50 5.51 -4.74
C ILE A 346 14.50 5.09 -3.26
N ILE A 347 15.30 5.73 -2.41
CA ILE A 347 15.30 5.45 -0.97
C ILE A 347 14.23 6.29 -0.27
N LEU A 348 13.37 5.64 0.51
CA LEU A 348 12.24 6.28 1.19
C LEU A 348 12.60 6.70 2.63
N PRO A 349 11.92 7.72 3.19
CA PRO A 349 12.01 8.02 4.61
C PRO A 349 11.64 6.81 5.48
N ARG A 350 12.46 6.55 6.51
CA ARG A 350 12.32 5.38 7.39
C ARG A 350 10.94 5.29 8.08
N ASN A 351 10.37 6.43 8.45
CA ASN A 351 9.13 6.49 9.23
C ASN A 351 7.86 6.50 8.38
N MET A 352 7.92 6.11 7.10
CA MET A 352 6.72 6.00 6.27
C MET A 352 5.93 4.71 6.52
N PHE A 353 6.61 3.62 6.89
CA PHE A 353 5.95 2.32 7.12
C PHE A 353 5.47 2.17 8.56
N TYR A 354 4.26 1.65 8.72
CA TYR A 354 3.62 1.52 10.04
C TYR A 354 4.02 0.24 10.77
N SER A 355 4.34 -0.81 10.01
CA SER A 355 4.57 -2.17 10.48
C SER A 355 6.04 -2.59 10.53
N THR A 356 6.97 -1.71 10.12
CA THR A 356 8.40 -1.99 10.15
C THR A 356 9.24 -0.73 10.35
N ASP A 357 10.39 -0.88 11.02
CA ASP A 357 11.44 0.14 11.12
C ASP A 357 12.54 -0.03 10.06
N ILE A 358 12.42 -1.06 9.22
CA ILE A 358 13.39 -1.34 8.18
C ILE A 358 13.32 -0.19 7.18
N SER A 359 14.50 0.32 6.78
CA SER A 359 14.56 1.29 5.69
C SER A 359 14.16 0.61 4.39
N VAL A 360 13.28 1.26 3.64
CA VAL A 360 12.67 0.71 2.42
C VAL A 360 13.14 1.50 1.21
N THR A 361 13.33 0.77 0.13
CA THR A 361 13.64 1.30 -1.20
C THR A 361 12.56 0.92 -2.17
N LEU A 362 12.19 1.86 -3.03
CA LEU A 362 11.39 1.65 -4.21
C LEU A 362 12.33 1.39 -5.39
N TRP A 363 12.14 0.25 -6.02
CA TRP A 363 12.84 -0.16 -7.23
C TRP A 363 11.94 0.03 -8.43
N ILE A 364 12.49 0.57 -9.51
CA ILE A 364 11.84 0.56 -10.81
C ILE A 364 12.63 -0.37 -11.74
N LEU A 365 11.93 -1.33 -12.34
CA LEU A 365 12.45 -2.11 -13.47
C LEU A 365 11.73 -1.68 -14.74
N ASN A 366 12.47 -1.62 -15.86
CA ASN A 366 11.91 -1.25 -17.15
C ASN A 366 12.48 -2.16 -18.25
N ASN A 367 11.61 -2.79 -19.04
CA ASN A 367 12.05 -3.65 -20.14
C ASN A 367 12.43 -2.89 -21.42
N ASN A 368 12.11 -1.60 -21.51
CA ASN A 368 12.40 -0.78 -22.67
C ASN A 368 12.98 0.60 -22.29
N LYS A 369 14.29 0.73 -22.41
CA LYS A 369 15.06 1.95 -22.13
C LYS A 369 15.53 2.70 -23.37
N LYS A 370 15.09 2.24 -24.55
CA LYS A 370 15.46 2.85 -25.84
C LYS A 370 14.62 4.09 -26.14
N ALA A 371 15.17 4.94 -27.00
CA ALA A 371 14.45 6.07 -27.59
C ALA A 371 13.21 5.57 -28.35
N ARG A 372 12.07 6.19 -28.08
CA ARG A 372 10.78 5.85 -28.72
C ARG A 372 9.75 6.94 -28.47
N VAL A 373 8.70 6.93 -29.27
CA VAL A 373 7.49 7.73 -29.03
C VAL A 373 6.37 6.78 -28.65
N GLU A 374 5.69 7.07 -27.54
CA GLU A 374 4.53 6.32 -27.08
C GLU A 374 3.38 7.29 -26.81
N THR A 375 2.17 6.91 -27.21
CA THR A 375 0.97 7.64 -26.82
C THR A 375 0.54 7.16 -25.44
N LYS A 376 0.61 8.04 -24.43
CA LYS A 376 0.07 7.80 -23.09
C LYS A 376 -1.13 8.72 -22.88
N ASN A 377 -2.29 8.13 -22.59
CA ASN A 377 -3.50 8.90 -22.31
C ASN A 377 -3.88 9.94 -23.39
N GLY A 378 -3.57 9.65 -24.66
CA GLY A 378 -3.81 10.55 -25.79
C GLY A 378 -2.72 11.60 -26.04
N GLU A 379 -1.67 11.66 -25.22
CA GLU A 379 -0.52 12.55 -25.39
C GLU A 379 0.71 11.79 -25.90
N GLU A 380 1.48 12.40 -26.80
CA GLU A 380 2.75 11.82 -27.27
C GLU A 380 3.85 12.07 -26.25
N VAL A 381 4.42 10.97 -25.74
CA VAL A 381 5.58 10.99 -24.84
C VAL A 381 6.80 10.54 -25.62
N HIS A 382 7.79 11.43 -25.71
CA HIS A 382 9.06 11.17 -26.38
C HIS A 382 10.10 10.72 -25.36
N TYR A 383 10.43 9.43 -25.35
CA TYR A 383 11.48 8.86 -24.53
C TYR A 383 12.84 9.02 -25.20
N ARG A 384 13.86 9.33 -24.40
CA ARG A 384 15.27 9.26 -24.85
C ARG A 384 15.82 7.84 -24.74
N ASP A 385 16.93 7.61 -25.41
CA ASP A 385 17.77 6.47 -25.12
C ASP A 385 18.51 6.71 -23.80
N ARG A 386 18.35 5.78 -22.87
CA ARG A 386 18.99 5.80 -21.55
C ARG A 386 19.51 4.41 -21.18
N GLU A 387 19.82 3.60 -22.20
CA GLU A 387 20.43 2.29 -21.99
C GLU A 387 21.74 2.44 -21.23
N GLY A 388 21.93 1.65 -20.17
CA GLY A 388 23.12 1.71 -19.32
C GLY A 388 23.13 2.82 -18.28
N GLU A 389 22.03 3.57 -18.07
CA GLU A 389 21.89 4.54 -16.98
C GLU A 389 20.93 4.05 -15.89
N VAL A 390 21.18 4.37 -14.63
CA VAL A 390 20.24 4.14 -13.51
C VAL A 390 20.08 5.43 -12.72
N LEU A 391 18.82 5.85 -12.52
CA LEU A 391 18.52 7.02 -11.71
C LEU A 391 18.47 6.66 -10.21
N PHE A 392 19.26 7.35 -9.40
CA PHE A 392 19.18 7.29 -7.95
C PHE A 392 18.45 8.51 -7.41
N ILE A 393 17.49 8.32 -6.51
CA ILE A 393 16.79 9.39 -5.80
C ILE A 393 16.82 9.13 -4.29
N ASP A 394 17.17 10.15 -3.51
CA ASP A 394 17.18 10.14 -2.06
C ASP A 394 16.07 10.99 -1.47
N LEU A 395 15.07 10.33 -0.89
CA LEU A 395 13.92 11.00 -0.28
C LEU A 395 14.00 11.01 1.24
N ARG A 396 15.11 10.61 1.87
CA ARG A 396 15.19 10.47 3.35
C ARG A 396 14.86 11.75 4.11
N GLN A 397 15.07 12.92 3.49
CA GLN A 397 14.80 14.24 4.06
C GLN A 397 13.47 14.85 3.57
N LYS A 398 12.69 14.16 2.73
CA LYS A 398 11.37 14.62 2.24
C LYS A 398 10.22 14.03 3.07
N GLY A 399 9.07 14.68 3.02
CA GLY A 399 7.83 14.26 3.67
C GLY A 399 7.34 15.23 4.74
N GLU A 400 6.12 14.98 5.21
CA GLU A 400 5.44 15.76 6.25
C GLU A 400 5.00 14.87 7.42
N PRO A 401 4.86 15.42 8.64
CA PRO A 401 4.38 14.65 9.79
C PRO A 401 3.00 14.04 9.57
N PHE A 402 2.86 12.77 9.92
CA PHE A 402 1.61 12.02 9.84
C PHE A 402 1.42 11.18 11.11
N GLU A 403 0.21 11.14 11.68
CA GLU A 403 -0.15 10.27 12.81
C GLU A 403 0.92 10.24 13.94
N LYS A 404 1.27 11.44 14.42
CA LYS A 404 2.29 11.75 15.46
C LYS A 404 3.74 11.40 15.13
N LYS A 405 4.04 10.17 14.71
CA LYS A 405 5.41 9.64 14.57
C LYS A 405 5.78 9.18 13.16
N TYR A 406 4.81 9.13 12.25
CA TYR A 406 5.03 8.71 10.88
C TYR A 406 5.24 9.90 9.97
N ILE A 407 5.72 9.60 8.76
CA ILE A 407 5.91 10.58 7.70
C ILE A 407 5.07 10.13 6.49
N GLN A 408 4.51 11.07 5.76
CA GLN A 408 3.90 10.81 4.45
C GLN A 408 4.41 11.81 3.42
N PHE A 409 4.16 11.54 2.14
CA PHE A 409 4.34 12.54 1.09
C PHE A 409 3.02 13.27 0.83
N SER A 410 3.11 14.59 0.64
CA SER A 410 1.99 15.37 0.10
C SER A 410 1.82 15.10 -1.40
N PRO A 411 0.64 15.39 -2.00
CA PRO A 411 0.44 15.27 -3.45
C PRO A 411 1.46 16.07 -4.28
N GLU A 412 1.87 17.24 -3.82
CA GLU A 412 2.86 18.11 -4.47
C GLU A 412 4.25 17.47 -4.44
N GLN A 413 4.64 16.89 -3.30
CA GLN A 413 5.91 16.17 -3.18
C GLN A 413 5.94 14.94 -4.09
N ILE A 414 4.83 14.19 -4.18
CA ILE A 414 4.73 13.05 -5.10
C ILE A 414 4.92 13.51 -6.55
N ARG A 415 4.25 14.60 -6.94
CA ARG A 415 4.38 15.17 -8.29
C ARG A 415 5.81 15.61 -8.59
N GLU A 416 6.47 16.33 -7.68
CA GLU A 416 7.86 16.75 -7.84
C GLU A 416 8.81 15.55 -8.06
N ILE A 417 8.61 14.46 -7.31
CA ILE A 417 9.41 13.24 -7.44
C ILE A 417 9.12 12.55 -8.79
N ALA A 418 7.85 12.44 -9.18
CA ALA A 418 7.45 11.85 -10.45
C ALA A 418 7.98 12.66 -11.64
N ASP A 419 7.85 13.99 -11.60
CA ASP A 419 8.37 14.92 -12.60
C ASP A 419 9.89 14.76 -12.75
N THR A 420 10.63 14.64 -11.64
CA THR A 420 12.09 14.41 -11.69
C THR A 420 12.43 13.12 -12.44
N TYR A 421 11.73 12.03 -12.14
CA TYR A 421 11.91 10.75 -12.81
C TYR A 421 11.53 10.83 -14.31
N HIS A 422 10.36 11.39 -14.63
CA HIS A 422 9.88 11.47 -16.01
C HIS A 422 10.70 12.44 -16.86
N ASN A 423 11.13 13.57 -16.30
CA ASN A 423 12.03 14.51 -16.97
C ASN A 423 13.36 13.83 -17.32
N TRP A 424 13.91 13.02 -16.43
CA TRP A 424 15.10 12.21 -16.72
C TRP A 424 14.86 11.17 -17.82
N GLN A 425 13.64 10.63 -17.98
CA GLN A 425 13.33 9.62 -19.00
C GLN A 425 13.07 10.18 -20.41
N ARG A 426 12.71 11.46 -20.52
CA ARG A 426 12.15 12.06 -21.75
C ARG A 426 13.23 12.73 -22.60
N ALA A 427 12.94 12.96 -23.88
CA ALA A 427 13.80 13.71 -24.77
C ALA A 427 13.92 15.18 -24.30
N GLY A 428 15.12 15.78 -24.47
CA GLY A 428 15.40 17.13 -23.96
C GLY A 428 15.67 17.19 -22.45
N TYR A 429 15.93 16.05 -21.81
CA TYR A 429 16.16 15.94 -20.37
C TYR A 429 17.24 16.89 -19.85
N GLU A 430 18.21 17.29 -20.67
CA GLU A 430 19.29 18.20 -20.28
C GLU A 430 18.79 19.59 -19.88
N GLN A 431 17.57 19.96 -20.28
CA GLN A 431 16.91 21.22 -19.91
C GLN A 431 15.99 21.08 -18.70
N THR A 432 15.51 19.87 -18.42
CA THR A 432 14.46 19.59 -17.43
C THR A 432 14.93 18.75 -16.24
N TYR A 433 16.12 18.15 -16.34
CA TYR A 433 16.74 17.30 -15.33
C TYR A 433 18.23 17.64 -15.20
N HIS A 434 18.72 17.65 -13.95
CA HIS A 434 20.13 17.71 -13.64
C HIS A 434 20.40 16.93 -12.35
N ASN A 435 21.63 16.45 -12.17
CA ASN A 435 22.03 15.81 -10.92
C ASN A 435 22.03 16.86 -9.79
N GLU A 436 21.42 16.52 -8.66
CA GLU A 436 21.27 17.40 -7.51
C GLU A 436 21.84 16.74 -6.25
N PRO A 437 22.85 17.34 -5.60
CA PRO A 437 23.37 16.85 -4.31
C PRO A 437 22.26 16.70 -3.27
N GLU A 438 22.34 15.63 -2.49
CA GLU A 438 21.35 15.19 -1.49
C GLU A 438 19.98 14.78 -2.04
N TYR A 439 19.76 14.79 -3.37
CA TYR A 439 18.46 14.48 -3.96
C TYR A 439 18.51 13.45 -5.09
N CYS A 440 19.21 13.68 -6.20
CA CYS A 440 19.18 12.74 -7.33
C CYS A 440 20.48 12.70 -8.14
N TYR A 441 20.74 11.54 -8.76
CA TYR A 441 21.92 11.33 -9.61
C TYR A 441 21.67 10.23 -10.66
N SER A 442 21.91 10.52 -11.94
CA SER A 442 21.96 9.50 -13.00
C SER A 442 23.35 8.87 -13.07
N ALA A 443 23.48 7.60 -12.68
CA ALA A 443 24.75 6.88 -12.77
C ALA A 443 24.80 5.96 -13.98
N THR A 444 25.96 5.90 -14.62
CA THR A 444 26.24 4.96 -15.69
C THR A 444 26.52 3.55 -15.15
N ARG A 445 26.27 2.53 -15.98
CA ARG A 445 26.59 1.13 -15.68
C ARG A 445 28.07 0.94 -15.33
N ASN A 446 28.97 1.72 -15.92
CA ASN A 446 30.39 1.67 -15.62
C ASN A 446 30.70 2.18 -14.21
N GLU A 447 30.11 3.30 -13.77
CA GLU A 447 30.24 3.78 -12.39
C GLU A 447 29.68 2.76 -11.39
N ILE A 448 28.55 2.13 -11.72
CA ILE A 448 27.94 1.09 -10.89
C ILE A 448 28.86 -0.14 -10.77
N ALA A 449 29.46 -0.57 -11.87
CA ALA A 449 30.43 -1.66 -11.89
C ALA A 449 31.67 -1.35 -11.05
N GLN A 450 32.22 -0.14 -11.17
CA GLN A 450 33.37 0.33 -10.35
C GLN A 450 33.05 0.34 -8.84
N LYS A 451 31.78 0.55 -8.47
CA LYS A 451 31.30 0.52 -7.08
C LYS A 451 30.80 -0.86 -6.65
N GLY A 452 31.19 -1.91 -7.36
CA GLY A 452 30.90 -3.31 -7.03
C GLY A 452 29.44 -3.70 -7.24
N TYR A 453 28.76 -3.09 -8.20
CA TYR A 453 27.32 -3.29 -8.48
C TYR A 453 26.43 -2.99 -7.28
N SER A 454 26.87 -2.10 -6.38
CA SER A 454 26.07 -1.66 -5.25
C SER A 454 25.06 -0.62 -5.71
N LEU A 455 23.79 -0.79 -5.36
CA LEU A 455 22.73 0.17 -5.70
C LEU A 455 22.41 1.12 -4.54
N VAL A 456 23.34 1.30 -3.60
CA VAL A 456 23.14 2.19 -2.45
C VAL A 456 23.24 3.66 -2.91
N PRO A 457 22.18 4.48 -2.83
CA PRO A 457 22.17 5.83 -3.40
C PRO A 457 23.28 6.75 -2.85
N SER A 458 23.64 6.60 -1.57
CA SER A 458 24.71 7.39 -0.93
C SER A 458 26.11 7.17 -1.49
N LYS A 459 26.30 6.17 -2.37
CA LYS A 459 27.56 6.00 -3.12
C LYS A 459 27.62 6.87 -4.37
N TYR A 460 26.50 7.45 -4.82
CA TYR A 460 26.37 8.18 -6.08
C TYR A 460 25.99 9.63 -5.87
N ILE A 461 25.01 9.86 -4.98
CA ILE A 461 24.51 11.21 -4.70
C ILE A 461 25.50 11.90 -3.75
N GLU A 462 25.99 13.06 -4.18
CA GLU A 462 26.88 13.90 -3.39
C GLU A 462 26.15 14.45 -2.15
N PHE A 463 26.84 14.52 -1.01
CA PHE A 463 26.32 15.15 0.20
C PHE A 463 26.78 16.59 0.26
N ARG A 464 25.91 17.52 0.66
CA ARG A 464 26.34 18.91 0.90
C ARG A 464 26.96 18.96 2.28
N ASN A 465 28.26 19.26 2.34
CA ASN A 465 28.93 19.47 3.61
C ASN A 465 28.50 20.83 4.20
N ARG A 466 27.44 20.82 5.02
CA ARG A 466 26.92 22.04 5.68
C ARG A 466 27.85 22.53 6.80
N ASP A 467 28.80 21.70 7.22
CA ASP A 467 29.73 22.00 8.32
C ASP A 467 30.84 22.98 7.93
N GLU A 468 31.11 23.21 6.64
CA GLU A 468 32.12 24.20 6.22
C GLU A 468 31.70 25.66 6.50
N GLN A 469 30.42 25.91 6.81
CA GLN A 469 29.91 27.25 7.17
C GLN A 469 29.60 27.41 8.67
N ILE A 470 29.74 26.35 9.48
CA ILE A 470 29.50 26.43 10.91
C ILE A 470 30.82 26.84 11.59
N ASP A 471 30.86 28.07 12.11
CA ASP A 471 31.91 28.46 13.05
C ASP A 471 31.73 27.61 14.32
N PHE A 472 32.51 26.53 14.39
CA PHE A 472 32.47 25.56 15.48
C PHE A 472 32.75 26.24 16.83
N ASP A 473 33.63 27.25 16.86
CA ASP A 473 33.93 27.99 18.07
C ASP A 473 32.73 28.85 18.51
N ALA A 474 32.05 29.48 17.57
CA ALA A 474 30.82 30.22 17.87
C ALA A 474 29.72 29.31 18.43
N LYS A 475 29.50 28.13 17.80
CA LYS A 475 28.46 27.20 18.25
C LYS A 475 28.78 26.54 19.58
N MET A 476 30.05 26.22 19.85
CA MET A 476 30.48 25.70 21.14
C MET A 476 30.35 26.73 22.26
N ARG A 477 30.59 28.02 22.00
CA ARG A 477 30.36 29.10 22.98
C ARG A 477 28.87 29.30 23.30
N GLU A 478 28.00 29.19 22.30
CA GLU A 478 26.54 29.21 22.48
C GLU A 478 26.12 28.04 23.38
N LEU A 479 26.49 26.80 23.01
CA LEU A 479 26.17 25.60 23.79
C LEU A 479 26.74 25.65 25.22
N GLN A 480 27.94 26.20 25.40
CA GLN A 480 28.53 26.38 26.73
C GLN A 480 27.71 27.35 27.59
N THR A 481 27.13 28.39 26.99
CA THR A 481 26.27 29.36 27.67
C THR A 481 24.95 28.68 28.07
N ASP A 482 24.30 28.00 27.13
CA ASP A 482 23.05 27.28 27.39
C ASP A 482 23.21 26.22 28.48
N LEU A 483 24.29 25.45 28.45
CA LEU A 483 24.57 24.41 29.44
C LEU A 483 24.79 25.01 30.84
N ARG A 484 25.44 26.18 30.90
CA ARG A 484 25.69 26.89 32.16
C ARG A 484 24.38 27.38 32.77
N ASP A 485 23.50 27.94 31.95
CA ASP A 485 22.18 28.40 32.38
C ASP A 485 21.31 27.23 32.85
N LEU A 486 21.35 26.09 32.16
CA LEU A 486 20.67 24.86 32.56
C LEU A 486 21.16 24.34 33.92
N PHE A 487 22.49 24.31 34.15
CA PHE A 487 23.03 23.90 35.45
C PHE A 487 22.62 24.86 36.58
N GLN A 488 22.55 26.16 36.31
CA GLN A 488 22.08 27.12 37.30
C GLN A 488 20.60 26.92 37.65
N GLN A 489 19.75 26.67 36.64
CA GLN A 489 18.34 26.35 36.85
C GLN A 489 18.14 25.04 37.61
N GLU A 490 18.98 24.03 37.36
CA GLU A 490 18.96 22.76 38.10
C GLU A 490 19.32 22.99 39.58
N GLU A 491 20.38 23.76 39.87
CA GLU A 491 20.76 24.07 41.25
C GLU A 491 19.66 24.83 42.00
N GLU A 492 19.04 25.82 41.36
CA GLU A 492 17.93 26.59 41.93
C GLU A 492 16.72 25.69 42.20
N SER A 493 16.31 24.89 41.21
CA SER A 493 15.21 23.93 41.37
C SER A 493 15.49 22.92 42.48
N THR A 494 16.73 22.44 42.58
CA THR A 494 17.15 21.49 43.63
C THR A 494 17.10 22.14 45.01
N LYS A 495 17.53 23.40 45.15
CA LYS A 495 17.44 24.15 46.41
C LYS A 495 16.00 24.38 46.83
N GLU A 496 15.13 24.75 45.89
CA GLU A 496 13.70 24.92 46.13
C GLU A 496 13.06 23.61 46.60
N LEU A 497 13.38 22.50 45.93
CA LEU A 497 12.88 21.18 46.28
C LEU A 497 13.30 20.79 47.70
N LYS A 498 14.58 20.95 48.05
CA LYS A 498 15.09 20.67 49.40
C LYS A 498 14.42 21.55 50.46
N SER A 499 14.22 22.84 50.17
CA SER A 499 13.50 23.76 51.06
C SER A 499 12.04 23.35 51.27
N LEU A 500 11.37 22.87 50.23
CA LEU A 500 10.00 22.36 50.32
C LEU A 500 9.91 21.12 51.21
N PHE A 501 10.82 20.15 51.02
CA PHE A 501 10.91 18.95 51.84
C PHE A 501 11.20 19.27 53.32
N GLU A 502 12.05 20.26 53.58
CA GLU A 502 12.31 20.77 54.93
C GLU A 502 11.05 21.39 55.56
N LYS A 503 10.29 22.21 54.83
CA LYS A 503 9.01 22.78 55.30
C LYS A 503 7.95 21.72 55.59
N LEU A 504 7.99 20.58 54.89
CA LEU A 504 7.08 19.45 55.09
C LEU A 504 7.53 18.49 56.21
N GLY A 505 8.67 18.73 56.84
CA GLY A 505 9.19 17.92 57.95
C GLY A 505 9.98 16.67 57.53
N TYR A 506 10.34 16.56 56.24
CA TYR A 506 11.07 15.42 55.65
C TYR A 506 12.40 15.88 55.06
N LYS A 507 13.29 16.41 55.89
CA LYS A 507 14.59 16.97 55.44
C LYS A 507 15.43 15.92 54.71
N ILE A 508 15.90 16.26 53.50
CA ILE A 508 16.76 15.46 52.63
C ILE A 508 18.01 16.21 52.19
#